data_AF-A0A139H6X8-F1
#
_entry.id   AF-A0A139H6X8-F1
#
_cell.length_a   1.000
_cell.length_b   1.000
_cell.length_c   1.000
_cell.angle_alpha   90.00
_cell.angle_beta   90.00
_cell.angle_gamma   90.00
#
_symmetry.space_group_name_H-M   'P 1'
#
loop_
_entity.id
_entity.type
_entity.pdbx_description
1 polymer ?
#
loop_
_entity_poly.entity_id
_entity_poly.type
_entity_poly.pdbx_seq_one_letter_code
_entity_poly.pdbx_strand_id
1 'polypeptide(L)'
;MMVVLTRAVVSNSNAVKQKFQLPGEISSLVVALLSLPIIAVFFFDRLRSARQQGTTIASVTLLLTYLTSFMFIFILTVVIHIRADHSLGLCDATIITCLTLYVLCKSAGFIFLIERAYIISWPISPRHKTPEYILSSICIIVPYAVVAGIAMEK
;
A
#
# COMPACT_ATOMS: atom_id res chain seq x y z
N MET A 1 6.88 -4.29 32.22
CA MET A 1 5.74 -4.53 31.30
C MET A 1 6.16 -5.64 30.34
N MET A 2 5.74 -6.86 30.64
CA MET A 2 6.29 -8.11 30.09
C MET A 2 5.45 -8.48 28.86
N VAL A 3 5.97 -8.23 27.66
CA VAL A 3 5.33 -8.66 26.41
C VAL A 3 5.51 -10.18 26.32
N VAL A 4 4.48 -10.91 26.71
CA VAL A 4 4.34 -12.35 26.44
C VAL A 4 4.18 -12.50 24.92
N LEU A 5 5.31 -12.63 24.22
CA LEU A 5 5.36 -13.06 22.83
C LEU A 5 4.98 -14.54 22.83
N THR A 6 3.69 -14.84 22.63
CA THR A 6 3.21 -16.19 22.32
C THR A 6 3.86 -16.64 21.01
N ARG A 7 5.08 -17.17 21.10
CA ARG A 7 5.73 -17.89 20.01
C ARG A 7 4.98 -19.20 19.82
N ALA A 8 3.97 -19.18 18.95
CA ALA A 8 3.46 -20.39 18.35
C ALA A 8 4.58 -20.96 17.47
N VAL A 9 5.40 -21.85 18.03
CA VAL A 9 6.25 -22.76 17.25
C VAL A 9 5.27 -23.72 16.56
N VAL A 10 4.69 -23.27 15.46
CA VAL A 10 3.86 -24.11 14.60
C VAL A 10 4.81 -25.09 13.93
N SER A 11 4.83 -26.32 14.43
CA SER A 11 5.57 -27.42 13.81
C SER A 11 5.14 -27.58 12.35
N ASN A 12 6.09 -27.41 11.43
CA ASN A 12 5.85 -27.35 9.98
C ASN A 12 5.47 -28.72 9.36
N SER A 13 5.47 -29.81 10.13
CA SER A 13 5.22 -31.17 9.64
C SER A 13 3.80 -31.68 9.94
N ASN A 14 2.82 -30.78 10.03
CA ASN A 14 1.42 -31.17 10.20
C ASN A 14 0.76 -31.23 8.81
N ALA A 15 0.36 -32.42 8.35
CA ALA A 15 -0.37 -32.62 7.08
C ALA A 15 -1.63 -31.73 6.98
N VAL A 16 -2.19 -31.37 8.13
CA VAL A 16 -3.32 -30.44 8.28
C VAL A 16 -2.93 -29.02 7.81
N LYS A 17 -1.75 -28.51 8.20
CA LYS A 17 -1.25 -27.18 7.80
C LYS A 17 -1.03 -27.09 6.30
N GLN A 18 -0.49 -28.14 5.68
CA GLN A 18 -0.31 -28.19 4.22
C GLN A 18 -1.65 -28.08 3.48
N LYS A 19 -2.67 -28.85 3.90
CA LYS A 19 -4.00 -28.79 3.26
C LYS A 19 -4.65 -27.41 3.31
N PHE A 20 -4.41 -26.62 4.37
CA PHE A 20 -4.97 -25.27 4.50
C PHE A 20 -4.08 -24.17 3.90
N GLN A 21 -2.76 -24.34 3.89
CA GLN A 21 -1.83 -23.31 3.41
C GLN A 21 -1.70 -23.31 1.88
N LEU A 22 -1.76 -24.47 1.22
CA LEU A 22 -1.74 -24.57 -0.24
C LEU A 22 -2.86 -23.74 -0.93
N PRO A 23 -4.15 -23.87 -0.56
CA PRO A 23 -5.20 -23.10 -1.24
C PRO A 23 -5.06 -21.59 -1.00
N GLY A 24 -4.57 -21.17 0.17
CA GLY A 24 -4.35 -19.75 0.48
C GLY A 24 -3.24 -19.13 -0.37
N GLU A 25 -2.11 -19.82 -0.52
CA GLU A 25 -1.00 -19.39 -1.38
C GLU A 25 -1.44 -19.29 -2.85
N ILE A 26 -2.17 -20.30 -3.35
CA ILE A 26 -2.68 -20.32 -4.72
C ILE A 26 -3.65 -19.15 -4.95
N SER A 27 -4.59 -18.90 -4.03
CA SER A 27 -5.53 -17.79 -4.16
C SER A 27 -4.83 -16.43 -4.16
N SER A 28 -3.79 -16.25 -3.34
CA SER A 28 -3.02 -15.01 -3.26
C SER A 28 -2.23 -14.77 -4.55
N LEU A 29 -1.62 -15.82 -5.10
CA LEU A 29 -0.91 -15.76 -6.39
C LEU A 29 -1.86 -15.44 -7.55
N VAL A 30 -3.03 -16.06 -7.62
CA VAL A 30 -4.03 -15.78 -8.66
C VAL A 30 -4.51 -14.33 -8.59
N VAL A 31 -4.78 -13.83 -7.38
CA VAL A 31 -5.18 -12.41 -7.19
C VAL A 31 -4.05 -11.46 -7.57
N ALA A 32 -2.80 -11.76 -7.23
CA ALA A 32 -1.64 -10.95 -7.62
C ALA A 32 -1.46 -10.93 -9.15
N LEU A 33 -1.54 -12.09 -9.80
CA LEU A 33 -1.39 -12.24 -11.25
C LEU A 33 -2.50 -11.54 -12.05
N LEU A 34 -3.72 -11.46 -11.50
CA LEU A 34 -4.82 -10.71 -12.13
C LEU A 34 -4.73 -9.21 -11.86
N SER A 35 -4.35 -8.81 -10.65
CA SER A 35 -4.31 -7.39 -10.27
C SER A 35 -3.20 -6.60 -10.98
N LEU A 36 -2.02 -7.19 -11.20
CA LEU A 36 -0.90 -6.54 -11.91
C LEU A 36 -1.25 -6.05 -13.33
N PRO A 37 -1.77 -6.88 -14.26
CA PRO A 37 -2.12 -6.43 -15.60
C PRO A 37 -3.30 -5.46 -15.59
N ILE A 38 -4.27 -5.63 -14.69
CA ILE A 38 -5.39 -4.69 -14.54
C ILE A 38 -4.83 -3.30 -14.20
N ILE A 39 -3.99 -3.21 -13.16
CA ILE A 39 -3.36 -1.96 -12.72
C ILE A 39 -2.50 -1.36 -13.84
N ALA A 40 -1.75 -2.18 -14.57
CA ALA A 40 -0.93 -1.72 -15.68
C ALA A 40 -1.78 -1.12 -16.81
N VAL A 41 -2.88 -1.77 -17.21
CA VAL A 41 -3.79 -1.26 -18.24
C VAL A 41 -4.42 0.06 -17.79
N PHE A 42 -4.92 0.14 -16.56
CA PHE A 42 -5.46 1.38 -16.00
C PHE A 42 -4.42 2.50 -15.93
N PHE A 43 -3.18 2.17 -15.58
CA PHE A 43 -2.07 3.12 -15.54
C PHE A 43 -1.78 3.69 -16.94
N PHE A 44 -1.70 2.84 -17.97
CA PHE A 44 -1.42 3.27 -19.34
C PHE A 44 -2.56 4.12 -19.94
N ASP A 45 -3.81 3.70 -19.74
CA ASP A 45 -4.97 4.47 -20.19
C ASP A 45 -4.97 5.86 -19.55
N ARG A 46 -4.73 5.91 -18.24
CA ARG A 46 -4.71 7.16 -17.49
C ARG A 46 -3.52 8.05 -17.84
N LEU A 47 -2.34 7.48 -18.06
CA LEU A 47 -1.16 8.21 -18.50
C LEU A 47 -1.39 8.84 -19.88
N ARG A 48 -2.04 8.12 -20.79
CA ARG A 48 -2.41 8.64 -22.11
C ARG A 48 -3.42 9.78 -22.00
N SER A 49 -4.45 9.61 -21.17
CA SER A 49 -5.45 10.66 -20.90
C SER A 49 -4.81 11.91 -20.27
N ALA A 50 -3.93 11.74 -19.27
CA ALA A 50 -3.21 12.84 -18.62
C ALA A 50 -2.31 13.61 -19.60
N ARG A 51 -1.66 12.91 -20.54
CA ARG A 51 -0.83 13.53 -21.58
C ARG A 51 -1.65 14.35 -22.57
N GLN A 52 -2.90 13.99 -22.82
CA GLN A 52 -3.79 14.68 -23.76
C GLN A 52 -4.54 15.87 -23.13
N GLN A 53 -4.95 15.78 -21.87
CA GLN A 53 -5.77 16.81 -21.21
C GLN A 53 -4.98 17.83 -20.37
N GLY A 54 -3.65 17.73 -20.34
CA GLY A 54 -2.79 18.56 -19.51
C GLY A 54 -2.66 18.04 -18.08
N THR A 55 -1.48 18.20 -17.49
CA THR A 55 -1.09 17.59 -16.21
C THR A 55 -1.70 18.33 -15.03
N THR A 56 -2.91 17.94 -14.62
CA THR A 56 -3.51 18.42 -13.37
C THR A 56 -2.88 17.72 -12.16
N ILE A 57 -2.75 18.43 -11.03
CA ILE A 57 -2.16 17.89 -9.79
C ILE A 57 -2.92 16.62 -9.33
N ALA A 58 -4.25 16.61 -9.47
CA ALA A 58 -5.09 15.43 -9.22
C ALA A 58 -4.74 14.21 -10.10
N SER A 59 -4.34 14.44 -11.36
CA SER A 59 -3.92 13.38 -12.27
C SER A 59 -2.55 12.82 -11.89
N VAL A 60 -1.63 13.69 -11.44
CA VAL A 60 -0.29 13.29 -10.96
C VAL A 60 -0.41 12.46 -9.68
N THR A 61 -1.21 12.90 -8.69
CA THR A 61 -1.42 12.15 -7.46
C THR A 61 -2.07 10.78 -7.74
N LEU A 62 -3.01 10.70 -8.68
CA LEU A 62 -3.59 9.43 -9.13
C LEU A 62 -2.53 8.49 -9.71
N LEU A 63 -1.70 9.00 -10.62
CA LEU A 63 -0.60 8.25 -11.23
C LEU A 63 0.35 7.70 -10.16
N LEU A 64 0.65 8.52 -9.14
CA LEU A 64 1.49 8.12 -8.02
C LEU A 64 0.86 6.97 -7.23
N THR A 65 -0.45 7.03 -6.93
CA THR A 65 -1.17 5.96 -6.23
C THR A 65 -1.19 4.65 -7.02
N TYR A 66 -1.31 4.71 -8.35
CA TYR A 66 -1.20 3.52 -9.20
C TYR A 66 0.22 2.93 -9.17
N LEU A 67 1.24 3.77 -9.24
CA LEU A 67 2.64 3.35 -9.18
C LEU A 67 2.97 2.69 -7.83
N THR A 68 2.53 3.29 -6.71
CA THR A 68 2.74 2.71 -5.38
C THR A 68 2.00 1.39 -5.21
N SER A 69 0.79 1.28 -5.77
CA SER A 69 -0.01 0.03 -5.72
C SER A 69 0.64 -1.10 -6.54
N PHE A 70 1.19 -0.76 -7.70
CA PHE A 70 1.98 -1.71 -8.50
C PHE A 70 3.22 -2.19 -7.73
N MET A 71 3.99 -1.26 -7.14
CA MET A 71 5.15 -1.60 -6.32
C MET A 71 4.77 -2.47 -5.12
N PHE A 72 3.65 -2.19 -4.46
CA PHE A 72 3.16 -2.99 -3.34
C PHE A 72 2.90 -4.45 -3.75
N ILE A 73 2.14 -4.68 -4.83
CA ILE A 73 1.81 -6.03 -5.29
C ILE A 73 3.07 -6.75 -5.79
N PHE A 74 3.96 -6.04 -6.48
CA PHE A 74 5.24 -6.59 -6.94
C PHE A 74 6.10 -7.06 -5.76
N ILE A 75 6.33 -6.19 -4.77
CA ILE A 75 7.12 -6.53 -3.58
C ILE A 75 6.46 -7.67 -2.81
N LEU A 76 5.14 -7.64 -2.62
CA LEU A 76 4.41 -8.71 -1.94
C LEU A 76 4.58 -10.07 -2.63
N THR A 77 4.51 -10.08 -3.97
CA THR A 77 4.67 -11.32 -4.76
C THR A 77 6.09 -11.87 -4.66
N VAL A 78 7.09 -11.01 -4.79
CA VAL A 78 8.51 -11.36 -4.64
C VAL A 78 8.78 -11.92 -3.25
N VAL A 79 8.23 -11.28 -2.23
CA VAL A 79 8.37 -11.67 -0.83
C VAL A 79 7.71 -13.02 -0.54
N ILE A 80 6.51 -13.29 -1.08
CA ILE A 80 5.84 -14.59 -0.95
C ILE A 80 6.71 -15.71 -1.55
N HIS A 81 7.37 -15.46 -2.68
CA HIS A 81 8.32 -16.42 -3.27
C HIS A 81 9.58 -16.62 -2.43
N ILE A 82 10.19 -15.54 -1.92
CA ILE A 82 11.41 -15.62 -1.10
C ILE A 82 11.13 -16.29 0.25
N ARG A 83 9.94 -16.10 0.84
CA ARG A 83 9.54 -16.70 2.12
C ARG A 83 9.51 -18.23 2.07
N ALA A 84 9.47 -18.84 0.89
CA ALA A 84 9.62 -20.28 0.73
C ALA A 84 10.98 -20.78 1.28
N ASP A 85 12.01 -19.94 1.26
CA ASP A 85 13.36 -20.26 1.74
C ASP A 85 13.60 -19.64 3.12
N HIS A 86 13.58 -20.50 4.14
CA HIS A 86 13.44 -20.18 5.56
C HIS A 86 14.54 -19.28 6.17
N SER A 87 14.16 -18.12 6.70
CA SER A 87 14.77 -17.53 7.91
C SER A 87 13.78 -16.63 8.67
N LEU A 88 13.82 -16.65 10.01
CA LEU A 88 12.90 -15.87 10.85
C LEU A 88 13.05 -14.35 10.66
N GLY A 89 14.28 -13.87 10.40
CA GLY A 89 14.57 -12.45 10.20
C GLY A 89 13.93 -11.88 8.93
N LEU A 90 13.91 -12.67 7.83
CA LEU A 90 13.25 -12.25 6.59
C LEU A 90 11.72 -12.13 6.76
N CYS A 91 11.11 -12.93 7.64
CA CYS A 91 9.66 -12.87 7.87
C CYS A 91 9.24 -11.59 8.59
N ASP A 92 10.04 -11.09 9.54
CA ASP A 92 9.73 -9.87 10.28
C ASP A 92 9.92 -8.64 9.39
N ALA A 93 11.04 -8.57 8.68
CA ALA A 93 11.32 -7.52 7.68
C ALA A 93 10.25 -7.46 6.58
N THR A 94 9.76 -8.63 6.14
CA THR A 94 8.64 -8.77 5.21
C THR A 94 7.36 -8.12 5.73
N ILE A 95 6.98 -8.41 6.97
CA ILE A 95 5.75 -7.87 7.57
C ILE A 95 5.86 -6.36 7.68
N ILE A 96 7.01 -5.84 8.15
CA ILE A 96 7.26 -4.40 8.26
C ILE A 96 7.21 -3.72 6.88
N THR A 97 7.84 -4.32 5.87
CA THR A 97 7.84 -3.79 4.48
C THR A 97 6.43 -3.78 3.90
N CYS A 98 5.66 -4.85 4.10
CA CYS A 98 4.27 -4.93 3.65
C CYS A 98 3.40 -3.86 4.32
N LEU A 99 3.54 -3.70 5.64
CA LEU A 99 2.74 -2.76 6.41
C LEU A 99 3.05 -1.30 6.04
N THR A 100 4.33 -0.97 5.82
CA THR A 100 4.77 0.36 5.41
C THR A 100 4.28 0.72 4.01
N LEU A 101 4.41 -0.19 3.04
CA LEU A 101 3.88 0.00 1.68
C LEU A 101 2.34 0.11 1.67
N TYR A 102 1.64 -0.69 2.47
CA TYR A 102 0.18 -0.61 2.61
C TYR A 102 -0.24 0.77 3.10
N VAL A 103 0.43 1.27 4.14
CA VAL A 103 0.20 2.60 4.70
C VAL A 103 0.47 3.70 3.67
N LEU A 104 1.58 3.60 2.92
CA LEU A 104 1.91 4.53 1.84
C LEU A 104 0.83 4.56 0.76
N CYS A 105 0.38 3.41 0.26
CA CYS A 105 -0.70 3.33 -0.72
C CYS A 105 -2.00 3.97 -0.22
N LYS A 106 -2.36 3.68 1.04
CA LYS A 106 -3.58 4.21 1.64
C LYS A 106 -3.51 5.73 1.80
N SER A 107 -2.36 6.26 2.22
CA SER A 107 -2.14 7.70 2.33
C SER A 107 -2.25 8.41 0.97
N ALA A 108 -1.66 7.85 -0.08
CA ALA A 108 -1.74 8.39 -1.44
C ALA A 108 -3.19 8.42 -1.97
N GLY A 109 -3.98 7.38 -1.68
CA GLY A 109 -5.41 7.34 -1.98
C GLY A 109 -6.22 8.45 -1.29
N PHE A 110 -5.93 8.71 -0.01
CA PHE A 110 -6.60 9.79 0.73
C PHE A 110 -6.24 11.18 0.23
N ILE A 111 -4.97 11.43 -0.11
CA ILE A 111 -4.54 12.71 -0.70
C ILE A 111 -5.29 12.96 -2.01
N PHE A 112 -5.50 11.93 -2.83
CA PHE A 112 -6.29 12.04 -4.05
C PHE A 112 -7.77 12.42 -3.77
N LEU A 113 -8.40 11.80 -2.76
CA LEU A 113 -9.78 12.12 -2.38
C LEU A 113 -9.90 13.55 -1.86
N ILE A 114 -8.94 14.01 -1.04
CA ILE A 114 -8.88 15.39 -0.55
C ILE A 114 -8.77 16.37 -1.72
N GLU A 115 -7.89 16.09 -2.68
CA GLU A 115 -7.70 16.92 -3.87
C GLU A 115 -8.98 17.01 -4.71
N ARG A 116 -9.70 15.90 -4.88
CA ARG A 116 -11.00 15.88 -5.56
C ARG A 116 -12.08 16.65 -4.80
N ALA A 117 -12.17 16.47 -3.49
CA ALA A 117 -13.11 17.19 -2.63
C ALA A 117 -12.86 18.70 -2.64
N TYR A 118 -11.59 19.12 -2.71
CA TYR A 118 -11.19 20.51 -2.84
C TYR A 118 -11.66 21.12 -4.17
N ILE A 119 -11.48 20.41 -5.29
CA ILE A 119 -11.94 20.88 -6.61
C ILE A 119 -13.46 21.04 -6.65
N ILE A 120 -14.21 20.13 -6.03
CA ILE A 120 -15.69 20.17 -6.01
C ILE A 120 -16.20 21.29 -5.10
N SER A 121 -15.54 21.56 -3.97
CA SER A 121 -15.99 22.57 -2.99
C SER A 121 -15.84 24.02 -3.46
N TRP A 122 -15.21 24.27 -4.62
CA TRP A 122 -15.06 25.62 -5.22
C TRP A 122 -14.62 26.72 -4.23
N PRO A 123 -13.56 26.52 -3.42
CA PRO A 123 -13.07 27.59 -2.55
C PRO A 123 -12.45 28.72 -3.40
N ILE A 124 -12.85 29.97 -3.12
CA ILE A 124 -12.32 31.17 -3.79
C ILE A 124 -10.87 31.49 -3.36
N SER A 125 -10.35 30.75 -2.38
CA SER A 125 -9.03 30.94 -1.77
C SER A 125 -7.95 30.04 -2.41
N PRO A 126 -6.68 30.50 -2.45
CA PRO A 126 -5.58 29.71 -2.98
C PRO A 126 -5.24 28.49 -2.09
N ARG A 127 -4.85 27.37 -2.71
CA ARG A 127 -4.63 26.02 -2.12
C ARG A 127 -3.84 25.95 -0.80
N HIS A 128 -2.87 26.84 -0.61
CA HIS A 128 -2.02 26.85 0.57
C HIS A 128 -2.58 27.68 1.74
N LYS A 129 -3.73 28.33 1.55
CA LYS A 129 -4.31 29.26 2.53
C LYS A 129 -5.57 28.71 3.21
N THR A 130 -6.12 27.58 2.74
CA THR A 130 -7.23 26.89 3.41
C THR A 130 -6.68 26.01 4.53
N PRO A 131 -6.86 26.39 5.81
CA PRO A 131 -6.38 25.57 6.92
C PRO A 131 -7.04 24.19 6.93
N GLU A 132 -8.25 24.05 6.37
CA GLU A 132 -8.99 22.79 6.27
C GLU A 132 -8.26 21.77 5.37
N TYR A 133 -7.64 22.22 4.27
CA TYR A 133 -6.89 21.35 3.36
C TYR A 133 -5.58 20.87 3.98
N ILE A 134 -4.86 21.79 4.64
CA ILE A 134 -3.59 21.49 5.30
C ILE A 134 -3.83 20.62 6.53
N LEU A 135 -4.81 20.95 7.37
CA LEU A 135 -5.15 20.17 8.56
C LEU A 135 -5.63 18.77 8.18
N SER A 136 -6.47 18.62 7.16
CA SER A 136 -6.92 17.30 6.70
C SER A 136 -5.77 16.48 6.13
N SER A 137 -4.89 17.09 5.33
CA SER A 137 -3.71 16.41 4.78
C SER A 137 -2.72 15.99 5.88
N ILE A 138 -2.44 16.86 6.85
CA ILE A 138 -1.55 16.57 7.97
C ILE A 138 -2.19 15.52 8.90
N CYS A 139 -3.48 15.64 9.22
CA CYS A 139 -4.19 14.71 10.09
C CYS A 139 -4.25 13.29 9.49
N ILE A 140 -4.24 13.16 8.16
CA ILE A 140 -4.11 11.87 7.50
C ILE A 140 -2.65 11.40 7.47
N ILE A 141 -1.69 12.24 7.06
CA ILE A 141 -0.30 11.81 6.86
C ILE A 141 0.42 11.51 8.19
N VAL A 142 0.20 12.31 9.24
CA VAL A 142 0.89 12.20 10.54
C VAL A 142 0.70 10.84 11.22
N PRO A 143 -0.52 10.32 11.45
CA PRO A 143 -0.69 9.03 12.11
C PRO A 143 -0.09 7.89 11.27
N TYR A 144 -0.14 7.99 9.95
CA TYR A 144 0.48 7.01 9.05
C TYR A 144 2.01 7.07 9.09
N ALA A 145 2.60 8.27 9.11
CA ALA A 145 4.04 8.46 9.23
C ALA A 145 4.57 8.00 10.60
N VAL A 146 3.82 8.23 11.68
CA VAL A 146 4.15 7.76 13.03
C VAL A 146 4.16 6.23 13.08
N VAL A 147 3.12 5.57 12.54
CA VAL A 147 3.07 4.10 12.49
C VAL A 147 4.20 3.53 11.63
N ALA A 148 4.51 4.14 10.48
CA ALA A 148 5.63 3.72 9.65
C ALA A 148 6.99 3.94 10.33
N GLY A 149 7.18 5.07 11.01
CA GLY A 149 8.40 5.38 11.76
C GLY A 149 8.63 4.41 12.92
N ILE A 150 7.58 4.13 13.70
CA ILE A 150 7.63 3.12 14.79
C ILE A 150 7.95 1.73 14.23
N ALA A 151 7.46 1.40 13.03
CA ALA A 151 7.75 0.11 12.39
C ALA A 151 9.21 -0.01 11.92
N MET A 152 9.88 1.09 11.58
CA MET A 152 11.28 1.11 11.14
C MET A 152 12.29 1.09 12.30
N GLU A 153 11.86 1.44 13.52
CA GLU A 153 12.72 1.51 14.71
C GLU A 153 12.88 0.13 15.42
N LYS A 154 12.14 -0.89 14.97
CA LYS A 154 12.25 -2.27 15.48
C LYS A 154 13.07 -3.16 14.55
#